data_AF-A0A9E3A9L2-F1
#
_entry.id   AF-A0A9E3A9L2-F1
#
_cell.length_a   1.000
_cell.length_b   1.000
_cell.length_c   1.000
_cell.angle_alpha   90.00
_cell.angle_beta   90.00
_cell.angle_gamma   90.00
#
_symmetry.space_group_name_H-M   'P 1'
#
loop_
_entity.id
_entity.type
_entity.pdbx_description
1 polymer ?
#
loop_
_entity_poly.entity_id
_entity_poly.type
_entity_poly.pdbx_seq_one_letter_code
_entity_poly.pdbx_strand_id
1 'polypeptide(L)'
;MLTLMLSVLWKEYPNVALCALFWLSTVWMTYSMKLVSRPAGLLILLGAVSNALVTVFNGGVMPVVGMPSSFSPVFPVWQQAHGNHGLLLLADHASLYYFSIGDFFLIAGASMLVLERVYHKLRVAVPQQS
;
A
#
# COMPACT_ATOMS: atom_id res chain seq x y z
N MET A 1 4.12 13.03 -7.78
CA MET A 1 5.18 12.58 -8.70
C MET A 1 6.28 11.84 -7.96
N LEU A 2 6.90 12.44 -6.92
CA LEU A 2 7.96 11.81 -6.11
C LEU A 2 7.61 10.40 -5.60
N THR A 3 6.46 10.24 -4.91
CA THR A 3 6.03 8.94 -4.36
C THR A 3 5.92 7.85 -5.43
N LEU A 4 5.44 8.19 -6.63
CA LEU A 4 5.34 7.24 -7.74
C LEU A 4 6.72 6.86 -8.28
N MET A 5 7.63 7.82 -8.42
CA MET A 5 9.01 7.54 -8.83
C MET A 5 9.72 6.64 -7.81
N LEU A 6 9.59 6.93 -6.52
CA LEU A 6 10.14 6.09 -5.45
C LEU A 6 9.52 4.69 -5.45
N SER A 7 8.22 4.57 -5.74
CA SER A 7 7.55 3.27 -5.86
C SER A 7 8.16 2.43 -6.98
N VAL A 8 8.31 3.00 -8.18
CA VAL A 8 8.92 2.30 -9.32
C VAL A 8 10.37 1.94 -9.02
N LEU A 9 11.16 2.90 -8.53
CA LEU A 9 12.58 2.69 -8.27
C LEU A 9 12.81 1.62 -7.20
N TRP A 10 12.00 1.61 -6.14
CA TRP A 10 12.03 0.57 -5.12
C TRP A 10 11.66 -0.81 -5.68
N LYS A 11 10.64 -0.88 -6.55
CA LYS A 11 10.22 -2.14 -7.17
C LYS A 11 11.30 -2.76 -8.06
N GLU A 12 12.03 -1.93 -8.79
CA GLU A 12 13.14 -2.36 -9.68
C GLU A 12 14.43 -2.68 -8.91
N TYR A 13 14.74 -1.91 -7.86
CA TYR A 13 15.97 -2.05 -7.09
C TYR A 13 15.65 -2.24 -5.60
N PRO A 14 15.09 -3.40 -5.21
CA PRO A 14 14.62 -3.62 -3.85
C PRO A 14 15.78 -3.52 -2.85
N ASN A 15 15.69 -2.51 -1.99
CA ASN A 15 16.57 -2.32 -0.86
C ASN A 15 15.85 -1.50 0.21
N VAL A 16 16.35 -1.61 1.45
CA VAL A 16 15.74 -0.96 2.62
C VAL A 16 15.64 0.55 2.46
N ALA A 17 16.64 1.21 1.86
CA ALA A 17 16.64 2.67 1.75
C ALA A 17 15.54 3.18 0.80
N LEU A 18 15.43 2.59 -0.40
CA LEU A 18 14.37 2.95 -1.34
C LEU A 18 12.98 2.58 -0.83
N CYS A 19 12.86 1.42 -0.18
CA CYS A 19 11.65 0.99 0.50
C CYS A 19 11.20 2.03 1.54
N ALA A 20 12.10 2.43 2.44
CA ALA A 20 11.82 3.40 3.48
C ALA A 20 11.45 4.76 2.88
N LEU A 21 12.20 5.23 1.87
CA LEU A 21 11.89 6.50 1.20
C LEU A 21 10.50 6.48 0.56
N PHE A 22 10.14 5.40 -0.14
CA PHE A 22 8.80 5.26 -0.73
C PHE A 22 7.71 5.33 0.35
N TRP A 23 7.78 4.51 1.39
CA TRP A 23 6.75 4.48 2.43
C TRP A 23 6.70 5.77 3.25
N LEU A 24 7.84 6.37 3.60
CA LEU A 24 7.89 7.67 4.27
C LEU A 24 7.28 8.77 3.40
N SER A 25 7.48 8.73 2.08
CA SER A 25 6.82 9.69 1.18
C SER A 25 5.30 9.52 1.16
N THR A 26 4.79 8.29 1.26
CA THR A 26 3.35 7.98 1.36
C THR A 26 2.77 8.45 2.68
N VAL A 27 3.47 8.21 3.79
CA VAL A 27 3.10 8.72 5.12
C VAL A 27 3.09 10.25 5.10
N TRP A 28 4.16 10.87 4.63
CA TRP A 28 4.27 12.33 4.51
C TRP A 28 3.13 12.94 3.68
N MET A 29 2.78 12.34 2.55
CA MET A 29 1.66 12.78 1.72
C MET A 29 0.33 12.72 2.49
N THR A 30 0.09 11.62 3.20
CA THR A 30 -1.11 11.41 4.01
C THR A 30 -1.25 12.47 5.10
N TYR A 31 -0.14 12.81 5.78
CA TYR A 31 -0.10 13.90 6.77
C TYR A 31 -0.27 15.28 6.12
N SER A 32 0.45 15.56 5.04
CA SER A 32 0.45 16.86 4.34
C SER A 32 -0.94 17.21 3.79
N MET A 33 -1.69 16.20 3.34
CA MET A 33 -3.06 16.35 2.88
C MET A 33 -4.08 16.38 4.02
N LYS A 34 -3.64 16.37 5.28
CA LYS A 34 -4.48 16.31 6.50
C LYS A 34 -5.47 15.15 6.47
N LEU A 35 -5.11 14.04 5.84
CA LEU A 35 -5.99 12.88 5.73
C LEU A 35 -6.08 12.09 7.03
N VAL A 36 -5.04 12.17 7.88
CA VAL A 36 -4.97 11.45 9.17
C VAL A 36 -6.10 11.82 10.13
N SER A 37 -6.70 13.01 10.01
CA SER A 37 -7.88 13.38 10.80
C SER A 37 -9.19 12.73 10.32
N ARG A 38 -9.15 11.99 9.22
CA ARG A 38 -10.29 11.28 8.64
C ARG A 38 -10.09 9.77 8.80
N PRO A 39 -11.18 8.99 9.02
CA PRO A 39 -11.09 7.53 9.07
C PRO A 39 -10.38 6.94 7.84
N ALA A 40 -10.67 7.48 6.65
CA ALA A 40 -10.03 7.05 5.41
C ALA A 40 -8.50 7.22 5.41
N GLY A 41 -7.97 8.32 5.97
CA GLY A 41 -6.54 8.53 6.06
C GLY A 41 -5.87 7.69 7.15
N LEU A 42 -6.59 7.35 8.23
CA LEU A 42 -6.10 6.39 9.23
C LEU A 42 -5.94 4.99 8.62
N LEU A 43 -6.88 4.55 7.78
CA LEU A 43 -6.74 3.28 7.04
C LEU A 43 -5.55 3.32 6.09
N ILE A 44 -5.36 4.41 5.33
CA ILE A 44 -4.19 4.57 4.45
C ILE A 44 -2.90 4.51 5.26
N LEU A 45 -2.85 5.20 6.40
CA LEU A 45 -1.67 5.21 7.26
C LEU A 45 -1.37 3.81 7.82
N LEU A 46 -2.39 3.10 8.30
CA LEU A 46 -2.24 1.75 8.81
C LEU A 46 -1.73 0.81 7.72
N GLY A 47 -2.32 0.85 6.53
CA GLY A 47 -1.88 0.04 5.40
C GLY A 47 -0.45 0.34 4.96
N ALA A 48 -0.09 1.62 4.87
CA ALA A 48 1.27 2.05 4.55
C ALA A 48 2.29 1.59 5.60
N VAL A 49 1.98 1.70 6.89
CA VAL A 49 2.86 1.25 7.98
C VAL A 49 2.98 -0.27 7.98
N SER A 50 1.88 -1.01 7.83
CA SER A 50 1.91 -2.48 7.76
C SER A 50 2.79 -2.97 6.61
N ASN A 51 2.62 -2.41 5.41
CA ASN A 51 3.45 -2.77 4.27
C ASN A 51 4.91 -2.35 4.47
N ALA A 52 5.16 -1.15 5.00
CA ALA A 52 6.51 -0.69 5.29
C ALA A 52 7.23 -1.61 6.28
N LEU A 53 6.56 -2.02 7.34
CA LEU A 53 7.13 -2.89 8.37
C LEU A 53 7.55 -4.22 7.78
N VAL A 54 6.66 -4.92 7.07
CA VAL A 54 7.01 -6.21 6.46
C VAL A 54 8.12 -6.06 5.44
N THR A 55 8.11 -5.02 4.61
CA THR A 55 9.12 -4.89 3.56
C THR A 55 10.48 -4.45 4.10
N VAL A 56 10.54 -3.53 5.06
CA VAL A 56 11.80 -3.10 5.69
C VAL A 56 12.42 -4.25 6.48
N PHE A 57 11.61 -5.00 7.24
CA PHE A 57 12.10 -6.13 8.04
C PHE A 57 12.68 -7.26 7.17
N ASN A 58 12.21 -7.36 5.93
CA ASN A 58 12.68 -8.33 4.95
C ASN A 58 13.64 -7.70 3.92
N GLY A 59 14.52 -6.77 4.34
CA GLY A 59 15.59 -6.28 3.47
C GLY A 59 15.15 -5.37 2.32
N GLY A 60 13.92 -4.86 2.36
CA GLY A 60 13.32 -4.07 1.30
C GLY A 60 12.60 -4.88 0.24
N VAL A 61 12.39 -6.19 0.45
CA VAL A 61 11.56 -7.02 -0.42
C VAL A 61 10.20 -7.28 0.23
N MET A 62 9.19 -7.56 -0.58
CA MET A 62 7.89 -8.04 -0.13
C MET A 62 7.84 -9.56 -0.31
N PRO A 63 7.85 -10.34 0.79
CA PRO A 63 7.62 -11.77 0.71
C PRO A 63 6.23 -12.08 0.19
N VAL A 64 6.08 -13.21 -0.49
CA VAL A 64 4.80 -13.72 -0.97
C VAL A 64 4.59 -15.14 -0.46
N VAL A 65 3.65 -15.30 0.46
CA VAL A 65 3.29 -16.57 1.07
C VAL A 65 2.45 -17.40 0.10
N GLY A 66 2.85 -18.64 -0.14
CA GLY A 66 2.16 -19.54 -1.06
C GLY A 66 2.40 -19.25 -2.55
N MET A 67 3.40 -18.44 -2.89
CA MET A 67 3.79 -18.22 -4.28
C MET A 67 4.22 -19.55 -4.95
N PRO A 68 3.60 -19.95 -6.07
CA PRO A 68 4.02 -21.14 -6.82
C PRO A 68 5.42 -20.96 -7.39
N SER A 69 6.20 -22.05 -7.49
CA SER A 69 7.54 -22.01 -8.10
C SER A 69 7.55 -21.67 -9.58
N SER A 70 6.42 -21.85 -10.27
CA SER A 70 6.23 -21.45 -11.67
C SER A 70 5.87 -19.97 -11.86
N PHE A 71 5.59 -19.24 -10.77
CA PHE A 71 5.24 -17.84 -10.83
C PHE A 71 6.48 -16.98 -11.02
N SER A 72 6.55 -16.26 -12.14
CA SER A 72 7.60 -15.26 -12.38
C SER A 72 7.07 -13.88 -11.97
N PRO A 73 7.56 -13.29 -10.86
CA PRO A 73 7.15 -11.96 -10.47
C PRO A 73 7.57 -10.92 -11.52
N VAL A 74 6.73 -9.91 -11.72
CA VAL A 74 7.01 -8.81 -12.65
C VAL A 74 8.15 -7.93 -12.14
N PHE A 75 8.26 -7.78 -10.82
CA PHE A 75 9.27 -6.94 -10.18
C PHE A 75 10.08 -7.75 -9.17
N PRO A 76 11.39 -7.50 -9.06
CA PRO A 76 12.28 -8.22 -8.14
C PRO A 76 11.98 -7.98 -6.66
N VAL A 77 11.19 -6.94 -6.33
CA VAL A 77 10.69 -6.71 -4.97
C VAL A 77 9.83 -7.86 -4.46
N TRP A 78 9.15 -8.60 -5.34
CA TRP A 78 8.34 -9.74 -4.96
C TRP A 78 9.19 -11.00 -4.91
N GLN A 79 9.26 -11.61 -3.74
CA GLN A 79 10.04 -12.83 -3.53
C GLN A 79 9.19 -13.89 -2.84
N GLN A 80 9.39 -15.15 -3.22
CA GLN A 80 8.74 -16.26 -2.53
C GLN A 80 9.13 -16.25 -1.05
N ALA A 81 8.13 -16.35 -0.16
CA ALA A 81 8.39 -16.42 1.28
C ALA A 81 9.21 -17.67 1.64
N HIS A 82 10.23 -17.51 2.48
CA HIS A 82 11.07 -18.60 2.99
C HIS A 82 11.36 -18.42 4.48
N GLY A 83 12.00 -19.40 5.13
CA GLY A 83 12.12 -19.48 6.59
C GLY A 83 12.85 -18.33 7.30
N ASN A 84 13.57 -17.48 6.56
CA ASN A 84 14.25 -16.30 7.11
C ASN A 84 13.41 -15.03 7.02
N HIS A 85 12.24 -15.07 6.38
CA HIS A 85 11.35 -13.91 6.28
C HIS A 85 10.49 -13.76 7.53
N GLY A 86 10.44 -12.54 8.06
CA GLY A 86 9.65 -12.16 9.22
C GLY A 86 8.32 -11.50 8.84
N LEU A 87 7.42 -11.38 9.81
CA LEU A 87 6.14 -10.66 9.68
C LEU A 87 5.27 -11.16 8.51
N LEU A 88 5.32 -12.46 8.19
CA LEU A 88 4.60 -13.05 7.06
C LEU A 88 3.08 -12.88 7.10
N LEU A 89 2.49 -12.62 8.28
CA LEU A 89 1.09 -12.25 8.41
C LEU A 89 0.76 -10.97 7.64
N LEU A 90 1.70 -10.01 7.59
CA LEU A 90 1.56 -8.73 6.91
C LEU A 90 2.05 -8.74 5.46
N ALA A 91 2.64 -9.85 5.01
CA ALA A 91 3.18 -10.01 3.66
C ALA A 91 2.05 -10.21 2.62
N ASP A 92 2.40 -10.35 1.34
CA ASP A 92 1.44 -10.73 0.31
C ASP A 92 1.11 -12.22 0.43
N HIS A 93 -0.14 -12.60 0.18
CA HIS A 93 -0.56 -14.01 0.20
C HIS A 93 -1.18 -14.42 -1.12
N ALA A 94 -0.76 -15.56 -1.67
CA ALA A 94 -1.36 -16.13 -2.87
C ALA A 94 -2.86 -16.45 -2.67
N SER A 95 -3.25 -16.86 -1.45
CA SER A 95 -4.66 -17.08 -1.08
C SER A 95 -5.50 -15.79 -1.06
N LEU A 96 -4.85 -14.63 -0.97
CA LEU A 96 -5.46 -13.31 -1.01
C LEU A 96 -5.23 -12.64 -2.37
N TYR A 97 -5.02 -13.41 -3.44
CA TYR A 97 -4.73 -12.89 -4.78
C TYR A 97 -3.50 -11.96 -4.81
N TYR A 98 -2.46 -12.30 -4.04
CA TYR A 98 -1.21 -11.54 -3.94
C TYR A 98 -1.34 -10.16 -3.29
N PHE A 99 -2.40 -9.96 -2.50
CA PHE A 99 -2.54 -8.78 -1.64
C PHE A 99 -2.02 -9.06 -0.24
N SER A 100 -1.49 -8.01 0.39
CA SER A 100 -1.24 -7.99 1.83
C SER A 100 -2.44 -7.48 2.63
N ILE A 101 -2.39 -7.69 3.95
CA ILE A 101 -3.32 -7.02 4.88
C ILE A 101 -3.22 -5.49 4.75
N GLY A 102 -2.01 -4.96 4.54
CA GLY A 102 -1.79 -3.53 4.36
C GLY A 102 -2.46 -2.99 3.10
N ASP A 103 -2.46 -3.76 2.01
CA ASP A 103 -3.13 -3.38 0.76
C ASP A 103 -4.63 -3.26 0.91
N PHE A 104 -5.27 -4.16 1.69
CA PHE A 104 -6.69 -4.04 1.99
C PHE A 104 -7.00 -2.73 2.71
N PHE A 105 -6.18 -2.32 3.67
CA PHE A 105 -6.34 -1.02 4.34
C PHE A 105 -6.11 0.17 3.38
N LEU A 106 -5.09 0.10 2.52
CA LEU A 106 -4.83 1.12 1.51
C LEU A 106 -6.01 1.26 0.53
N ILE A 107 -6.52 0.15 0.00
CA ILE A 107 -7.66 0.12 -0.93
C ILE A 107 -8.93 0.61 -0.24
N ALA A 108 -9.21 0.17 0.99
CA ALA A 108 -10.38 0.62 1.74
C ALA A 108 -10.33 2.13 1.98
N GLY A 109 -9.22 2.65 2.49
CA GLY A 109 -9.06 4.08 2.73
C GLY A 109 -9.12 4.92 1.46
N ALA A 110 -8.47 4.47 0.37
CA ALA A 110 -8.54 5.15 -0.92
C ALA A 110 -9.98 5.15 -1.48
N SER A 111 -10.68 4.01 -1.40
CA SER A 111 -12.07 3.88 -1.86
C SER A 111 -13.00 4.82 -1.09
N MET A 112 -12.82 4.94 0.23
CA MET A 112 -13.58 5.90 1.03
C MET A 112 -13.37 7.35 0.56
N LEU A 113 -12.12 7.77 0.29
CA LEU A 113 -11.85 9.12 -0.23
C LEU A 113 -12.48 9.37 -1.60
N VAL A 114 -12.47 8.36 -2.48
CA VAL A 114 -13.11 8.46 -3.80
C VAL A 114 -14.62 8.58 -3.64
N LEU A 115 -15.24 7.73 -2.82
CA LEU A 115 -16.68 7.74 -2.56
C LEU A 115 -17.13 9.06 -1.93
N GLU A 116 -16.41 9.58 -0.93
CA GLU A 116 -16.69 10.90 -0.33
C GLU A 116 -16.70 12.01 -1.40
N ARG A 117 -15.71 12.01 -2.30
CA ARG A 117 -15.61 13.01 -3.37
C ARG A 117 -16.72 12.86 -4.40
N VAL A 118 -17.03 11.64 -4.82
CA VAL A 118 -18.11 11.36 -5.78
C VAL A 118 -19.46 11.76 -5.18
N TYR A 119 -19.74 11.34 -3.95
CA TYR A 119 -20.97 11.69 -3.24
C TYR A 119 -21.13 13.21 -3.09
N HIS A 120 -20.07 13.92 -2.70
CA HIS A 120 -20.11 15.37 -2.59
C HIS A 120 -20.40 16.04 -3.94
N LYS A 121 -19.76 15.58 -5.03
CA LYS A 121 -20.03 16.11 -6.38
C LYS A 121 -21.47 15.86 -6.83
N LEU A 122 -21.97 14.64 -6.63
CA LEU A 122 -23.34 14.28 -7.01
C LEU A 122 -24.38 15.09 -6.22
N ARG A 123 -24.17 15.26 -4.91
CA ARG A 123 -25.08 16.06 -4.05
C ARG A 123 -25.17 17.52 -4.49
N VAL A 124 -24.05 18.11 -4.92
CA VAL A 124 -24.02 19.50 -5.40
C VAL A 124 -24.60 19.64 -6.81
N ALA A 125 -24.56 18.59 -7.63
CA ALA A 125 -25.07 18.59 -9.00
C ALA A 125 -26.60 18.41 -9.11
N VAL A 126 -27.27 17.90 -8.08
CA VAL A 126 -28.73 17.78 -8.04
C VAL A 126 -29.32 19.14 -7.64
N PRO A 127 -30.05 19.84 -8.54
CA PRO A 127 -30.75 21.07 -8.16
C PRO A 127 -31.79 20.74 -7.10
N GLN A 128 -31.86 21.53 -6.03
CA GLN A 128 -33.01 21.44 -5.13
C GLN A 128 -34.25 21.88 -5.93
N GLN A 129 -35.09 20.92 -6.32
CA GLN A 129 -36.44 21.23 -6.78
C GLN A 129 -37.21 21.76 -5.57
N SER A 130 -37.31 23.08 -5.48
CA SER A 130 -38.20 23.84 -4.59
C SER A 130 -39.63 23.78 -5.10
#